data_AF-C7X5W9-F1
#
_entry.id   AF-C7X5W9-F1
#
_cell.length_a   1.000
_cell.length_b   1.000
_cell.length_c   1.000
_cell.angle_alpha   90.00
_cell.angle_beta   90.00
_cell.angle_gamma   90.00
#
_symmetry.space_group_name_H-M   'P 1'
#
loop_
_entity.id
_entity.type
_entity.pdbx_description
1 polymer ?
#
loop_
_entity_poly.entity_id
_entity_poly.type
_entity_poly.pdbx_seq_one_letter_code
_entity_poly.pdbx_strand_id
1 'polypeptide(L)' 'MDTTVKIADSYINLLSSFSDEIKLRVIRKLSESLLRGKKKETSIQDSFGAWDDDKSAEEIIAEINKARVLGTRSIESFDE' A
#
# COMPACT_ATOMS: atom_id res chain seq x y z
N MET A 1 -4.74 -14.98 -29.01
CA MET A 1 -5.11 -15.64 -27.75
C MET A 1 -5.10 -14.60 -26.66
N ASP A 2 -6.25 -14.34 -26.06
CA ASP A 2 -6.50 -13.27 -25.08
C ASP A 2 -5.53 -13.29 -23.89
N THR A 3 -4.99 -12.13 -23.53
CA THR A 3 -4.05 -11.96 -22.41
C THR A 3 -4.67 -12.37 -21.08
N THR A 4 -5.98 -12.15 -20.92
CA THR A 4 -6.77 -12.53 -19.74
C THR A 4 -6.83 -14.04 -19.53
N VAL A 5 -6.89 -14.80 -20.63
CA VAL A 5 -6.89 -16.28 -20.60
C VAL A 5 -5.54 -16.79 -20.12
N LYS A 6 -4.44 -16.22 -20.62
CA LYS A 6 -3.07 -16.58 -20.18
C LYS A 6 -2.85 -16.33 -18.69
N ILE A 7 -3.42 -15.26 -18.15
CA ILE A 7 -3.33 -14.93 -16.72
C ILE A 7 -4.08 -15.98 -15.89
N ALA A 8 -5.30 -16.34 -16.29
CA ALA A 8 -6.09 -17.36 -15.60
C ALA A 8 -5.36 -18.72 -15.58
N ASP A 9 -4.80 -19.14 -16.72
CA ASP A 9 -4.06 -20.40 -16.82
C ASP A 9 -2.81 -20.40 -15.93
N SER A 10 -2.09 -19.29 -15.84
CA SER A 10 -0.93 -19.15 -14.96
C SER A 10 -1.32 -19.33 -13.48
N TYR A 11 -2.44 -18.75 -13.05
CA TYR A 11 -2.93 -18.93 -11.68
C TYR A 11 -3.42 -20.35 -11.41
N ILE A 12 -4.10 -21.00 -12.36
CA ILE A 12 -4.50 -22.41 -12.22
C ILE A 12 -3.27 -23.32 -12.10
N ASN A 13 -2.22 -23.05 -12.88
CA ASN A 13 -0.97 -23.79 -12.78
C ASN A 13 -0.31 -23.62 -11.40
N LEU A 14 -0.35 -22.43 -10.79
CA LEU A 14 0.10 -22.25 -9.41
C LEU A 14 -0.69 -23.12 -8.42
N LEU A 15 -2.01 -23.14 -8.56
CA LEU A 15 -2.91 -23.94 -7.72
C LEU A 15 -2.71 -25.46 -7.89
N SER A 16 -2.11 -25.91 -8.99
CA SER A 16 -1.89 -27.35 -9.25
C SER A 16 -1.03 -28.03 -8.18
N SER A 17 -0.06 -27.28 -7.63
CA SER A 17 0.86 -27.74 -6.57
C SER A 17 0.26 -27.77 -5.17
N PHE A 18 -0.95 -27.23 -4.99
CA PHE A 18 -1.58 -27.12 -3.67
C PHE A 18 -2.24 -28.44 -3.27
N SER A 19 -2.30 -28.71 -1.96
CA SER A 19 -3.14 -29.77 -1.42
C SER A 19 -4.62 -29.46 -1.61
N ASP A 20 -5.47 -30.49 -1.57
CA ASP A 20 -6.91 -30.33 -1.76
C ASP A 20 -7.55 -29.42 -0.71
N GLU A 21 -7.05 -29.45 0.53
CA GLU A 21 -7.48 -28.55 1.60
C GLU A 21 -7.22 -27.07 1.25
N ILE A 22 -6.03 -26.76 0.73
CA ILE A 22 -5.68 -25.38 0.35
C ILE A 22 -6.51 -24.95 -0.86
N LYS A 23 -6.73 -25.83 -1.84
CA LYS A 23 -7.60 -25.55 -3.00
C LYS A 23 -9.02 -25.20 -2.55
N LEU A 24 -9.61 -25.99 -1.65
CA LEU A 24 -10.94 -25.72 -1.09
C LEU A 24 -10.99 -24.39 -0.34
N ARG A 25 -9.93 -24.05 0.41
CA ARG A 25 -9.83 -22.76 1.10
C ARG A 25 -9.76 -21.58 0.12
N VAL A 26 -9.03 -21.72 -0.98
CA VAL A 26 -8.94 -20.69 -2.03
C VAL A 26 -10.29 -20.50 -2.69
N ILE A 27 -10.99 -21.58 -3.06
CA ILE A 27 -12.35 -21.52 -3.62
C ILE A 27 -13.26 -20.74 -2.68
N ARG A 28 -13.27 -21.08 -1.38
CA ARG A 28 -14.09 -20.37 -0.39
C ARG A 28 -13.80 -18.87 -0.33
N LYS A 29 -12.52 -18.49 -0.25
CA LYS A 29 -12.11 -17.07 -0.24
C LYS A 29 -12.47 -16.34 -1.52
N LEU A 30 -12.37 -17.01 -2.67
CA LEU A 30 -12.73 -16.43 -3.96
C LEU A 30 -14.25 -16.20 -4.04
N SER A 31 -15.05 -17.19 -3.62
CA SER A 31 -16.51 -17.04 -3.49
C SER A 31 -16.88 -15.90 -2.54
N GLU A 32 -16.26 -15.83 -1.36
CA GLU A 32 -16.44 -14.72 -0.41
C GLU A 32 -16.07 -13.36 -1.05
N SER A 33 -15.01 -13.31 -1.86
CA SER A 33 -14.60 -12.08 -2.56
C SER A 33 -15.59 -11.61 -3.62
N LEU A 34 -16.26 -12.55 -4.31
CA LEU A 34 -17.31 -12.23 -5.28
C LEU A 34 -18.56 -11.70 -4.58
N LEU A 35 -18.91 -12.26 -3.42
CA LEU A 35 -20.07 -11.87 -2.63
C LEU A 35 -19.89 -10.53 -1.92
N ARG A 36 -18.66 -10.17 -1.53
CA ARG A 36 -18.37 -8.95 -0.74
C ARG A 36 -18.59 -7.64 -1.52
N GLY A 37 -18.88 -7.70 -2.81
CA GLY A 37 -19.05 -6.51 -3.68
C GLY A 37 -17.77 -5.69 -3.82
N LYS A 38 -17.78 -4.67 -4.68
CA LYS A 38 -16.68 -3.69 -4.71
C LYS A 38 -16.64 -3.00 -3.34
N LYS A 39 -15.49 -3.02 -2.66
CA LYS A 39 -15.28 -2.20 -1.46
C LYS A 39 -15.64 -0.75 -1.81
N LYS A 40 -16.37 -0.06 -0.91
CA LYS A 40 -16.49 1.40 -0.97
C LYS A 40 -15.09 1.98 -1.14
N GLU A 41 -14.95 2.99 -1.98
CA GLU A 41 -13.73 3.79 -2.01
C GLU A 41 -13.50 4.30 -0.59
N THR A 42 -12.48 3.75 0.06
CA THR A 42 -12.02 4.23 1.35
C THR A 42 -11.30 5.55 1.09
N SER A 43 -11.61 6.57 1.88
CA SER A 43 -10.89 7.83 1.81
C SER A 43 -9.40 7.54 2.05
N ILE A 44 -8.51 8.34 1.45
CA ILE A 44 -7.08 8.27 1.78
C ILE A 44 -6.88 8.45 3.30
N GLN A 45 -7.77 9.21 3.95
CA GLN A 45 -7.78 9.42 5.39
C GLN A 45 -8.06 8.14 6.22
N ASP A 46 -8.68 7.12 5.61
CA ASP A 46 -8.93 5.83 6.27
C ASP A 46 -7.72 4.88 6.19
N SER A 47 -6.66 5.29 5.50
CA SER A 47 -5.48 4.46 5.27
C SER A 47 -4.56 4.46 6.47
N PHE A 48 -3.91 3.32 6.72
CA PHE A 48 -2.86 3.24 7.74
C PHE A 48 -1.73 4.23 7.42
N GLY A 49 -1.39 5.09 8.39
CA GLY A 49 -0.40 6.15 8.21
C GLY A 49 -0.94 7.43 7.55
N ALA A 50 -2.26 7.55 7.41
CA ALA A 50 -2.88 8.84 7.10
C ALA A 50 -2.47 9.89 8.14
N TRP A 51 -2.16 11.09 7.66
CA TRP A 51 -1.82 12.20 8.51
C TRP A 51 -3.07 12.69 9.24
N ASP A 52 -3.07 12.60 10.57
CA ASP A 52 -4.17 12.99 11.44
C ASP A 52 -3.67 14.08 12.41
N ASP A 53 -3.54 15.29 11.87
CA ASP A 53 -3.19 16.49 12.65
C ASP A 53 -4.05 17.65 12.16
N ASP A 54 -4.59 18.42 13.10
CA ASP A 54 -5.44 19.59 12.83
C ASP A 54 -4.63 20.86 12.50
N LYS A 55 -3.29 20.77 12.54
CA LYS A 55 -2.41 21.92 12.27
C LYS A 55 -2.63 22.51 10.89
N SER A 56 -2.68 23.84 10.84
CA SER A 56 -2.65 24.56 9.58
C SER A 56 -1.27 24.47 8.93
N ALA A 57 -1.20 24.77 7.62
CA ALA A 57 0.07 24.83 6.90
C ALA A 57 1.05 25.82 7.55
N GLU A 58 0.55 26.96 8.06
CA GLU A 58 1.34 27.98 8.74
C GLU A 58 1.96 27.47 10.04
N GLU A 59 1.22 26.70 10.83
CA GLU A 59 1.70 26.10 12.08
C GLU A 59 2.79 25.07 11.81
N ILE A 60 2.61 24.23 10.78
CA ILE A 60 3.62 23.27 10.35
C ILE A 60 4.90 23.99 9.90
N ILE A 61 4.78 25.05 9.11
CA ILE A 61 5.93 25.86 8.66
C ILE A 61 6.65 26.48 9.86
N ALA A 62 5.91 27.04 10.82
CA ALA A 62 6.49 27.63 12.02
C ALA A 62 7.23 26.59 12.88
N GLU A 63 6.65 25.40 13.04
CA GLU A 63 7.26 24.29 13.77
C GLU A 63 8.55 23.81 13.09
N ILE A 64 8.53 23.60 11.77
CA ILE A 64 9.72 23.22 10.99
C ILE A 64 10.83 24.25 11.15
N ASN A 65 10.49 25.55 11.08
CA ASN A 65 11.46 26.62 11.25
C ASN A 65 12.02 26.68 12.67
N LYS A 66 11.19 26.47 13.69
CA LYS A 66 11.61 26.45 15.10
C LYS A 66 12.48 25.23 15.43
N ALA A 67 12.17 24.07 14.86
CA ALA A 67 12.92 22.84 15.06
C ALA A 67 14.26 22.83 14.30
N ARG A 68 14.46 23.77 13.36
CA ARG A 68 15.68 23.85 12.55
C ARG A 68 16.88 24.23 13.43
N VAL A 69 17.75 23.27 13.68
CA VAL A 69 19.08 23.53 14.26
C VAL A 69 20.03 23.91 13.13
N LEU A 70 20.41 25.19 13.07
CA LEU A 70 21.39 25.71 12.12
C LEU A 70 22.82 25.49 12.67
N GLY A 71 23.76 25.13 11.80
CA GLY A 71 25.19 25.08 12.15
C GLY A 71 25.71 23.77 12.76
N THR A 72 24.88 22.74 12.95
CA THR A 72 25.33 21.40 13.42
C THR A 72 25.59 20.40 12.30
N ARG A 73 25.32 20.78 11.05
CA ARG A 73 25.57 19.94 9.89
C ARG A 73 26.95 20.29 9.32
N SER A 74 27.90 19.36 9.46
CA SER A 74 29.14 19.41 8.69
C SER A 74 28.79 19.06 7.25
N ILE A 75 28.77 20.07 6.38
CA ILE A 75 28.64 19.88 4.94
C ILE A 75 30.06 19.85 4.40
N GLU A 76 30.56 18.68 4.01
CA GLU A 76 31.85 18.60 3.34
C GLU A 76 31.72 19.24 1.95
N SER A 77 32.64 20.16 1.64
CA SER A 77 32.81 20.62 0.28
C SER A 77 33.42 19.47 -0.53
N PHE A 78 32.78 19.15 -1.66
CA PHE A 78 33.45 18.38 -2.69
C PHE A 78 34.36 19.35 -3.45
N ASP A 79 35.58 19.52 -2.95
CA ASP A 79 36.66 20.13 -3.71
C ASP A 79 37.37 19.02 -4.49
N GLU A 80 37.44 19.17 -5.82
CA GLU A 80 38.05 18.25 -6.79
C GLU A 80 39.55 18.56 -6.99
#